data_AF-A0A229QY74-F1
#
_entry.id   AF-A0A229QY74-F1
#
_cell.length_a   1.000
_cell.length_b   1.000
_cell.length_c   1.000
_cell.angle_alpha   90.00
_cell.angle_beta   90.00
_cell.angle_gamma   90.00
#
_symmetry.space_group_name_H-M   'P 1'
#
loop_
_entity.id
_entity.type
_entity.pdbx_description
1 polymer ?
#
loop_
_entity_poly.entity_id
_entity_poly.type
_entity_poly.pdbx_seq_one_letter_code
_entity_poly.pdbx_strand_id
1 'polypeptide(L)'
;AVIDDIVLGVVSPVGEQGAVIARTAALNAGLPESVAGVQLNRFCASGLEATNTAAQKVRSGWDQLIIAGGVESMSRVPMGSDGGALFMDPATAYDNYIVPQGTGADLIATIEGFSREDVDAWAVRSQEKAEAAWSGGYFAKSVVPVKDINGVTILDHDEHRRPGSTVEGLGKLKPA
;
A
#
# COMPACT_ATOMS: atom_id res chain seq x y z
N ALA A 1 17.46 22.55 -7.13
CA ALA A 1 17.40 21.22 -7.78
C ALA A 1 16.21 21.21 -8.71
N VAL A 2 16.11 20.25 -9.65
CA VAL A 2 14.87 20.13 -10.45
C VAL A 2 13.75 19.54 -9.61
N ILE A 3 14.06 18.75 -8.59
CA ILE A 3 13.12 18.15 -7.62
C ILE A 3 13.23 18.90 -6.30
N ASP A 4 12.11 19.28 -5.70
CA ASP A 4 12.06 20.03 -4.44
C ASP A 4 11.84 19.09 -3.23
N ASP A 5 11.03 18.05 -3.40
CA ASP A 5 10.64 17.15 -2.30
C ASP A 5 10.35 15.72 -2.75
N ILE A 6 10.36 14.80 -1.78
CA ILE A 6 9.86 13.42 -1.90
C ILE A 6 8.83 13.19 -0.81
N VAL A 7 7.59 12.88 -1.20
CA VAL A 7 6.49 12.60 -0.28
C VAL A 7 6.16 11.11 -0.36
N LEU A 8 6.43 10.34 0.70
CA LEU A 8 6.08 8.92 0.75
C LEU A 8 5.05 8.61 1.83
N GLY A 9 3.99 7.90 1.43
CA GLY A 9 3.07 7.25 2.36
C GLY A 9 3.64 5.95 2.93
N VAL A 10 3.62 5.81 4.26
CA VAL A 10 4.11 4.63 4.99
C VAL A 10 3.23 4.42 6.23
N VAL A 11 2.64 3.23 6.38
CA VAL A 11 1.67 2.98 7.44
C VAL A 11 2.36 2.56 8.73
N SER A 12 3.36 1.68 8.67
CA SER A 12 4.12 1.26 9.86
C SER A 12 5.55 1.80 9.83
N PRO A 13 5.77 3.11 10.11
CA PRO A 13 7.07 3.77 9.96
C PRO A 13 8.02 3.51 11.13
N VAL A 14 8.32 2.24 11.38
CA VAL A 14 9.23 1.79 12.43
C VAL A 14 10.28 0.84 11.84
N GLY A 15 11.41 0.69 12.53
CA GLY A 15 12.49 -0.18 12.08
C GLY A 15 13.00 0.23 10.69
N GLU A 16 12.99 -0.71 9.75
CA GLU A 16 13.46 -0.49 8.36
C GLU A 16 12.64 0.56 7.60
N GLN A 17 11.42 0.84 8.05
CA GLN A 17 10.53 1.84 7.45
C GLN A 17 10.50 3.16 8.24
N GLY A 18 11.29 3.26 9.31
CA GLY A 18 11.34 4.43 10.18
C GLY A 18 12.30 5.52 9.71
N ALA A 19 12.55 6.48 10.59
CA ALA A 19 13.51 7.57 10.40
C ALA A 19 13.31 8.35 9.08
N VAL A 20 12.05 8.57 8.67
CA VAL A 20 11.67 9.32 7.46
C VAL A 20 12.25 8.65 6.20
N ILE A 21 11.72 7.48 5.84
CA ILE A 21 12.24 6.67 4.72
C ILE A 21 12.25 7.43 3.37
N ALA A 22 11.40 8.44 3.18
CA ALA A 22 11.45 9.33 2.02
C ALA A 22 12.81 10.06 1.89
N ARG A 23 13.36 10.55 3.00
CA ARG A 23 14.67 11.21 3.01
C ARG A 23 15.80 10.19 2.84
N THR A 24 15.68 9.02 3.47
CA THR A 24 16.63 7.91 3.27
C THR A 24 16.69 7.48 1.80
N ALA A 25 15.54 7.39 1.13
CA ALA A 25 15.46 7.09 -0.30
C ALA A 25 16.14 8.15 -1.17
N ALA A 26 15.93 9.44 -0.87
CA ALA A 26 16.60 10.54 -1.60
C ALA A 26 18.12 10.42 -1.52
N LEU A 27 18.67 10.21 -0.32
CA LEU A 27 20.10 10.10 -0.08
C LEU A 27 20.68 8.85 -0.76
N ASN A 28 20.02 7.69 -0.62
CA ASN A 28 20.49 6.44 -1.22
C ASN A 28 20.42 6.47 -2.75
N ALA A 29 19.49 7.23 -3.34
CA ALA A 29 19.41 7.45 -4.78
C ALA A 29 20.43 8.47 -5.30
N GLY A 30 21.27 9.06 -4.43
CA GLY A 30 22.26 10.06 -4.81
C GLY A 30 21.65 11.41 -5.24
N LEU A 31 20.42 11.71 -4.82
CA LEU A 31 19.82 13.01 -5.08
C LEU A 31 20.54 14.11 -4.29
N PRO A 32 20.54 15.36 -4.79
CA PRO A 32 21.15 16.48 -4.07
C PRO A 32 20.61 16.61 -2.65
N GLU A 33 21.46 17.02 -1.69
CA GLU A 33 21.05 17.20 -0.30
C GLU A 33 19.90 18.20 -0.13
N SER A 34 19.74 19.11 -1.10
CA SER A 34 18.63 20.07 -1.17
C SER A 34 17.26 19.44 -1.44
N VAL A 35 17.19 18.20 -1.95
CA VAL A 35 15.91 17.51 -2.19
C VAL A 35 15.34 17.06 -0.86
N ALA A 36 14.25 17.65 -0.40
CA ALA A 36 13.63 17.29 0.87
C ALA A 36 13.07 15.86 0.86
N GLY A 37 12.59 15.42 2.02
CA GLY A 37 11.89 14.15 2.13
C GLY A 37 10.96 14.17 3.33
N VAL A 38 9.70 13.79 3.11
CA VAL A 38 8.68 13.70 4.14
C VAL A 38 7.95 12.37 4.04
N GLN A 39 7.68 11.80 5.20
CA GLN A 39 6.89 10.60 5.36
C GLN A 39 5.55 10.97 6.00
N LEU A 40 4.46 10.41 5.50
CA LEU A 40 3.13 10.60 6.05
C LEU A 40 2.39 9.28 6.22
N ASN A 41 1.40 9.28 7.12
CA ASN A 41 0.53 8.14 7.38
C ASN A 41 -0.93 8.61 7.40
N ARG A 42 -1.72 8.14 6.43
CA ARG A 42 -3.18 8.20 6.38
C ARG A 42 -3.75 6.80 6.19
N PHE A 43 -3.24 5.84 6.97
CA PHE A 43 -3.57 4.41 6.86
C PHE A 43 -3.50 3.92 5.40
N CYS A 44 -4.48 3.14 4.95
CA CYS A 44 -4.54 2.56 3.61
C CYS A 44 -4.46 3.60 2.47
N ALA A 45 -4.80 4.86 2.75
CA ALA A 45 -4.79 5.93 1.75
C ALA A 45 -3.43 6.65 1.60
N SER A 46 -2.40 6.27 2.36
CA SER A 46 -1.14 7.02 2.46
C SER A 46 -0.45 7.28 1.12
N GLY A 47 -0.43 6.30 0.21
CA GLY A 47 0.19 6.48 -1.11
C GLY A 47 -0.54 7.51 -1.98
N LEU A 48 -1.87 7.53 -1.92
CA LEU A 48 -2.66 8.53 -2.64
C LEU A 48 -2.59 9.90 -1.94
N GLU A 49 -2.57 9.94 -0.62
CA GLU A 49 -2.40 11.18 0.15
C GLU A 49 -1.06 11.86 -0.15
N ALA A 50 0.01 11.08 -0.34
CA ALA A 50 1.28 11.61 -0.79
C ALA A 50 1.17 12.30 -2.15
N THR A 51 0.44 11.69 -3.08
CA THR A 51 0.16 12.28 -4.40
C THR A 51 -0.68 13.56 -4.28
N ASN A 52 -1.70 13.56 -3.42
CA ASN A 52 -2.53 14.74 -3.16
C ASN A 52 -1.72 15.90 -2.57
N THR A 53 -0.90 15.61 -1.55
CA THR A 53 -0.01 16.59 -0.91
C THR A 53 0.97 17.18 -1.92
N ALA A 54 1.60 16.33 -2.75
CA ALA A 54 2.50 16.79 -3.80
C ALA A 54 1.79 17.71 -4.81
N ALA A 55 0.60 17.33 -5.28
CA ALA A 55 -0.20 18.16 -6.18
C ALA A 55 -0.60 19.50 -5.54
N GLN A 56 -0.95 19.51 -4.25
CA GLN A 56 -1.28 20.74 -3.51
C GLN A 56 -0.08 21.67 -3.37
N LYS A 57 1.11 21.13 -3.08
CA LYS A 57 2.36 21.90 -2.99
C LYS A 57 2.77 22.50 -4.33
N VAL A 58 2.61 21.76 -5.43
CA VAL A 58 2.79 22.32 -6.78
C VAL A 58 1.77 23.41 -7.07
N ARG A 59 0.49 23.19 -6.73
CA ARG A 59 -0.57 24.18 -6.94
C ARG A 59 -0.42 25.45 -6.11
N SER A 60 0.22 25.40 -4.93
CA SER A 60 0.49 26.60 -4.14
C SER A 60 1.54 27.50 -4.78
N GLY A 61 2.34 26.97 -5.72
CA GLY A 61 3.43 27.65 -6.39
C GLY A 61 4.73 27.69 -5.58
N TRP A 62 4.80 26.99 -4.44
CA TRP A 62 5.99 26.95 -3.59
C TRP A 62 6.98 25.85 -3.97
N ASP A 63 6.48 24.77 -4.59
CA ASP A 63 7.27 23.68 -5.13
C ASP A 63 6.97 23.54 -6.63
N GLN A 64 7.93 23.10 -7.42
CA GLN A 64 7.84 22.97 -8.88
C GLN A 64 7.78 21.52 -9.32
N LEU A 65 8.53 20.62 -8.66
CA LEU A 65 8.51 19.20 -8.98
C LEU A 65 8.72 18.36 -7.71
N ILE A 66 7.85 17.37 -7.54
CA ILE A 66 7.83 16.50 -6.36
C ILE A 66 7.70 15.05 -6.82
N ILE A 67 8.44 14.15 -6.17
CA ILE A 67 8.22 12.70 -6.29
C ILE A 67 7.24 12.28 -5.20
N ALA A 68 6.15 11.60 -5.57
CA ALA A 68 5.15 11.11 -4.63
C ALA A 68 4.89 9.62 -4.80
N GLY A 69 4.55 8.94 -3.71
CA GLY A 69 4.20 7.52 -3.73
C GLY A 69 4.06 6.95 -2.33
N GLY A 70 4.38 5.67 -2.18
CA GLY A 70 4.41 5.00 -0.88
C GLY A 70 5.20 3.70 -0.94
N VAL A 71 5.54 3.18 0.23
CA VAL A 71 6.25 1.90 0.37
C VAL A 71 5.77 1.18 1.61
N GLU A 72 5.58 -0.13 1.50
CA GLU A 72 5.29 -1.00 2.63
C GLU A 72 5.91 -2.38 2.38
N SER A 73 6.64 -2.91 3.36
CA SER A 73 7.26 -4.23 3.35
C SER A 73 6.68 -5.06 4.49
N MET A 74 5.41 -5.44 4.35
CA MET A 74 4.61 -6.09 5.40
C MET A 74 5.18 -7.43 5.89
N SER A 75 6.01 -8.11 5.08
CA SER A 75 6.71 -9.34 5.48
C SER A 75 7.88 -9.10 6.45
N ARG A 76 8.37 -7.86 6.54
CA ARG A 76 9.51 -7.45 7.39
C ARG A 76 9.08 -6.53 8.53
N VAL A 77 8.15 -5.62 8.25
CA VAL A 77 7.50 -4.76 9.25
C VAL A 77 6.00 -5.04 9.20
N PRO A 78 5.50 -5.98 10.01
CA PRO A 78 4.09 -6.35 10.01
C PRO A 78 3.15 -5.18 10.33
N MET A 79 1.92 -5.24 9.80
CA MET A 79 0.87 -4.27 10.12
C MET A 79 0.67 -4.17 11.64
N GLY A 80 0.66 -2.94 12.16
CA GLY A 80 0.50 -2.65 13.59
C GLY A 80 1.81 -2.66 14.40
N SER A 81 2.97 -2.84 13.75
CA SER A 81 4.28 -2.76 14.42
C SER A 81 4.56 -1.39 15.05
N ASP A 82 3.92 -0.34 14.54
CA ASP A 82 4.00 1.04 15.03
C ASP A 82 3.09 1.32 16.24
N GLY A 83 2.20 0.39 16.59
CA GLY A 83 1.27 0.52 17.70
C GLY A 83 0.21 1.61 17.46
N GLY A 84 -0.04 2.43 18.47
CA GLY A 84 -0.94 3.59 18.39
C GLY A 84 -2.04 3.58 19.45
N ALA A 85 -2.32 4.75 20.01
CA ALA A 85 -3.29 4.92 21.10
C ALA A 85 -4.68 4.36 20.74
N LEU A 86 -5.11 4.51 19.48
CA LEU A 86 -6.39 4.01 19.00
C LEU A 86 -6.60 2.52 19.28
N PHE A 87 -5.53 1.71 19.24
CA PHE A 87 -5.59 0.26 19.42
C PHE A 87 -5.06 -0.20 20.78
N MET A 88 -4.12 0.55 21.37
CA MET A 88 -3.34 0.10 22.53
C MET A 88 -3.69 0.82 23.84
N ASP A 89 -4.36 1.97 23.80
CA ASP A 89 -4.85 2.64 25.00
C ASP A 89 -6.29 2.15 25.30
N PRO A 90 -6.54 1.47 26.43
CA PRO A 90 -7.86 0.88 26.70
C PRO A 90 -9.00 1.89 26.75
N ALA A 91 -8.75 3.10 27.28
CA ALA A 91 -9.77 4.14 27.36
C ALA A 91 -10.13 4.64 25.95
N THR A 92 -9.13 5.00 25.14
CA THR A 92 -9.33 5.44 23.76
C THR A 92 -10.01 4.36 22.92
N ALA A 93 -9.58 3.10 23.02
CA ALA A 93 -10.15 2.00 22.26
C ALA A 93 -11.62 1.74 22.64
N TYR A 94 -11.94 1.78 23.94
CA TYR A 94 -13.31 1.64 24.45
C TYR A 94 -14.21 2.79 24.00
N ASP A 95 -13.78 4.03 24.19
CA ASP A 95 -14.57 5.22 23.90
C ASP A 95 -14.83 5.41 22.39
N ASN A 96 -13.95 4.87 21.53
CA ASN A 96 -14.08 4.98 20.07
C ASN A 96 -14.61 3.70 19.41
N TYR A 97 -15.06 2.71 20.18
CA TYR A 97 -15.64 1.45 19.67
C TYR A 97 -14.76 0.77 18.61
N ILE A 98 -13.45 0.70 18.88
CA ILE A 98 -12.50 0.22 17.89
C ILE A 98 -12.68 -1.26 17.62
N VAL A 99 -12.84 -1.57 16.33
CA VAL A 99 -13.05 -2.92 15.81
C VAL A 99 -12.06 -3.21 14.68
N PRO A 100 -11.60 -4.46 14.53
CA PRO A 100 -10.81 -4.85 13.37
C PRO A 100 -11.56 -4.62 12.06
N GLN A 101 -10.84 -4.15 11.04
CA GLN A 101 -11.41 -3.86 9.72
C GLN A 101 -12.12 -5.04 9.05
N GLY A 102 -11.69 -6.28 9.32
CA GLY A 102 -12.35 -7.49 8.82
C GLY A 102 -13.79 -7.64 9.34
N THR A 103 -14.01 -7.35 10.62
CA THR A 103 -15.36 -7.36 11.22
C THR A 103 -16.26 -6.29 10.59
N GLY A 104 -15.70 -5.12 10.28
CA GLY A 104 -16.42 -4.08 9.54
C GLY A 104 -16.82 -4.54 8.13
N ALA A 105 -15.94 -5.25 7.43
CA ALA A 105 -16.24 -5.81 6.11
C ALA A 105 -17.37 -6.86 6.17
N ASP A 106 -17.34 -7.77 7.15
CA ASP A 106 -18.42 -8.76 7.36
C ASP A 106 -19.74 -8.09 7.72
N LEU A 107 -19.70 -7.01 8.51
CA LEU A 107 -20.89 -6.24 8.85
C LEU A 107 -21.50 -5.56 7.62
N ILE A 108 -20.67 -4.98 6.74
CA ILE A 108 -21.14 -4.44 5.45
C ILE A 108 -21.83 -5.55 4.64
N ALA A 109 -21.20 -6.72 4.50
CA ALA A 109 -21.79 -7.84 3.78
C ALA A 109 -23.13 -8.28 4.40
N THR A 110 -23.21 -8.30 5.72
CA THR A 110 -24.44 -8.65 6.46
C THR A 110 -25.56 -7.64 6.22
N ILE A 111 -25.26 -6.33 6.28
CA ILE A 111 -26.25 -5.26 6.11
C ILE A 111 -26.75 -5.20 4.66
N GLU A 112 -25.84 -5.29 3.70
CA GLU A 112 -26.15 -5.16 2.28
C GLU A 112 -26.64 -6.48 1.65
N GLY A 113 -26.58 -7.59 2.39
CA GLY A 113 -27.02 -8.91 1.94
C GLY A 113 -26.08 -9.57 0.95
N PHE A 114 -24.78 -9.26 0.97
CA PHE A 114 -23.79 -9.97 0.18
C PHE A 114 -23.52 -11.35 0.77
N SER A 115 -23.85 -12.39 0.00
CA SER A 115 -23.57 -13.77 0.36
C SER A 115 -22.08 -14.09 0.22
N ARG A 116 -21.68 -15.25 0.77
CA ARG A 116 -20.33 -15.80 0.55
C ARG A 116 -20.03 -15.96 -0.95
N GLU A 117 -21.01 -16.39 -1.73
CA GLU A 117 -20.85 -16.58 -3.17
C GLU A 117 -20.62 -15.25 -3.90
N ASP A 118 -21.29 -14.17 -3.48
CA ASP A 118 -21.11 -12.83 -4.07
C ASP A 118 -19.68 -12.31 -3.87
N VAL A 119 -19.15 -12.42 -2.65
CA VAL A 119 -17.79 -11.96 -2.35
C VAL A 119 -16.72 -12.85 -2.98
N ASP A 120 -16.95 -14.17 -3.06
CA ASP A 120 -16.07 -15.11 -3.77
C ASP A 120 -16.09 -14.86 -5.29
N ALA A 121 -17.25 -14.57 -5.89
CA ALA A 121 -17.38 -14.24 -7.30
C ALA A 121 -16.62 -12.96 -7.65
N TRP A 122 -16.66 -11.94 -6.77
CA TRP A 122 -15.84 -10.75 -6.93
C TRP A 122 -14.34 -11.06 -6.85
N ALA A 123 -13.92 -11.91 -5.92
CA ALA A 123 -12.54 -12.33 -5.78
C ALA A 123 -12.02 -13.07 -7.03
N VAL A 124 -12.80 -14.01 -7.58
CA VAL A 124 -12.49 -14.69 -8.86
C VAL A 124 -12.34 -13.69 -10.00
N ARG A 125 -13.32 -12.80 -10.16
CA ARG A 125 -13.28 -11.75 -11.18
C ARG A 125 -12.02 -10.87 -11.07
N SER A 126 -11.57 -10.59 -9.86
CA SER A 126 -10.32 -9.85 -9.63
C SER A 126 -9.10 -10.62 -10.15
N GLN A 127 -8.99 -11.92 -9.83
CA GLN A 127 -7.91 -12.78 -10.31
C GLN A 127 -7.90 -12.89 -11.85
N GLU A 128 -9.06 -13.07 -12.46
CA GLU A 128 -9.20 -13.15 -13.93
C GLU A 128 -8.76 -11.84 -14.60
N LYS A 129 -9.17 -10.68 -14.07
CA LYS A 129 -8.77 -9.38 -14.60
C LYS A 129 -7.28 -9.13 -14.46
N ALA A 130 -6.70 -9.48 -13.31
CA ALA A 130 -5.26 -9.35 -13.10
C ALA A 130 -4.49 -10.23 -14.09
N GLU A 131 -4.91 -11.48 -14.28
CA GLU A 131 -4.29 -12.38 -15.26
C GLU A 131 -4.41 -11.85 -16.69
N ALA A 132 -5.60 -11.41 -17.09
CA ALA A 132 -5.82 -10.83 -18.41
C ALA A 132 -4.96 -9.58 -18.66
N ALA A 133 -4.78 -8.71 -17.67
CA ALA A 133 -3.95 -7.51 -17.79
C ALA A 133 -2.46 -7.86 -17.95
N TRP A 134 -1.97 -8.85 -17.22
CA TRP A 134 -0.60 -9.35 -17.35
C TRP A 134 -0.37 -10.07 -18.68
N SER A 135 -1.24 -11.01 -19.05
CA SER A 135 -1.20 -11.71 -20.34
C SER A 135 -1.33 -10.74 -21.53
N GLY A 136 -2.08 -9.65 -21.37
CA GLY A 136 -2.23 -8.58 -22.36
C GLY A 136 -1.07 -7.58 -22.39
N GLY A 137 -0.08 -7.71 -21.51
CA GLY A 137 1.10 -6.83 -21.46
C GLY A 137 0.82 -5.41 -20.93
N TYR A 138 -0.28 -5.18 -20.22
CA TYR A 138 -0.70 -3.85 -19.79
C TYR A 138 0.27 -3.23 -18.77
N PHE A 139 0.95 -4.07 -17.99
CA PHE A 139 1.89 -3.66 -16.96
C PHE A 139 3.35 -3.58 -17.41
N ALA A 140 3.65 -3.96 -18.66
CA ALA A 140 5.03 -4.11 -19.15
C ALA A 140 5.88 -2.83 -19.09
N LYS A 141 5.25 -1.65 -19.04
CA LYS A 141 5.93 -0.35 -18.98
C LYS A 141 5.95 0.28 -17.58
N SER A 142 5.21 -0.29 -16.63
CA SER A 142 4.97 0.34 -15.32
C SER A 142 5.46 -0.52 -14.15
N VAL A 143 5.53 -1.85 -14.31
CA VAL A 143 6.18 -2.71 -13.34
C VAL A 143 7.67 -2.77 -13.65
N VAL A 144 8.48 -2.28 -12.72
CA VAL A 144 9.95 -2.32 -12.81
C VAL A 144 10.44 -3.53 -12.02
N PRO A 145 11.12 -4.51 -12.66
CA PRO A 145 11.64 -5.68 -11.95
C PRO A 145 12.59 -5.31 -10.82
N VAL A 146 12.42 -5.97 -9.68
CA VAL A 146 13.32 -5.86 -8.53
C VAL A 146 14.57 -6.69 -8.81
N LYS A 147 15.75 -6.08 -8.65
CA LYS A 147 17.04 -6.70 -8.90
C LYS A 147 17.96 -6.60 -7.68
N ASP A 148 18.86 -7.55 -7.56
CA ASP A 148 19.94 -7.50 -6.57
C ASP A 148 21.07 -6.53 -7.01
N ILE A 149 22.09 -6.40 -6.17
CA ILE A 149 23.25 -5.54 -6.43
C ILE A 149 24.11 -6.01 -7.63
N ASN A 150 23.94 -7.26 -8.09
CA ASN A 150 24.64 -7.83 -9.23
C ASN A 150 23.81 -7.74 -10.52
N GLY A 151 22.60 -7.17 -10.45
CA GLY A 151 21.66 -7.07 -11.57
C GLY A 151 20.84 -8.34 -11.82
N VAL A 152 20.91 -9.35 -10.94
CA VAL A 152 20.09 -10.56 -11.00
C VAL A 152 18.66 -10.20 -10.61
N THR A 153 17.69 -10.66 -11.39
CA THR A 153 16.28 -10.40 -11.12
C THR A 153 15.80 -11.22 -9.93
N ILE A 154 15.26 -10.54 -8.93
CA ILE A 154 14.65 -11.14 -7.72
C ILE A 154 13.17 -11.42 -7.99
N LEU A 155 12.44 -10.43 -8.52
CA LEU A 155 11.01 -10.54 -8.85
C LEU A 155 10.64 -9.58 -9.98
N ASP A 156 9.89 -10.05 -10.97
CA ASP A 156 9.46 -9.29 -12.16
C ASP A 156 7.96 -9.32 -12.42
N HIS A 157 7.17 -9.91 -11.50
CA HIS A 157 5.73 -10.05 -11.62
C HIS A 157 5.03 -10.00 -10.27
N ASP A 158 3.71 -9.79 -10.27
CA ASP A 158 2.90 -9.88 -9.05
C ASP A 158 2.72 -11.35 -8.65
N GLU A 159 3.46 -11.79 -7.62
CA GLU A 159 3.49 -13.19 -7.17
C GLU A 159 2.22 -13.65 -6.42
N HIS A 160 1.41 -12.72 -5.91
CA HIS A 160 0.20 -13.07 -5.15
C HIS A 160 -0.99 -13.47 -6.04
N ARG A 161 -0.88 -13.28 -7.36
CA ARG A 161 -1.91 -13.70 -8.31
C ARG A 161 -2.07 -15.22 -8.29
N ARG A 162 -3.31 -15.67 -8.39
CA ARG A 162 -3.71 -17.08 -8.41
C ARG A 162 -4.60 -17.33 -9.63
N PRO A 163 -4.03 -17.35 -10.85
CA PRO A 163 -4.80 -17.61 -12.05
C PRO A 163 -5.49 -18.98 -11.95
N GLY A 164 -6.74 -19.05 -12.44
CA GLY A 164 -7.57 -20.25 -12.30
C GLY A 164 -8.27 -20.39 -10.95
N SER A 165 -8.30 -19.35 -10.11
CA SER A 165 -9.16 -19.31 -8.93
C SER A 165 -10.64 -19.51 -9.34
N THR A 166 -11.38 -20.35 -8.61
CA THR A 166 -12.82 -20.59 -8.86
C THR A 166 -13.63 -20.36 -7.60
N VAL A 167 -14.93 -20.11 -7.74
CA VAL A 167 -15.84 -19.91 -6.61
C VAL A 167 -15.89 -21.17 -5.73
N GLU A 168 -15.89 -22.36 -6.32
CA GLU A 168 -15.88 -23.63 -5.57
C GLU A 168 -14.56 -23.83 -4.83
N GLY A 169 -13.44 -23.38 -5.40
CA GLY A 169 -12.13 -23.40 -4.75
C GLY A 169 -12.09 -22.45 -3.56
N LEU A 170 -12.55 -21.22 -3.75
CA LEU A 170 -12.62 -20.21 -2.69
C LEU A 170 -13.58 -20.62 -1.58
N GLY A 171 -14.74 -21.19 -1.90
CA GLY A 171 -15.76 -21.64 -0.94
C GLY A 171 -15.25 -22.67 0.09
N LYS A 172 -14.12 -23.34 -0.18
CA LYS A 172 -13.48 -24.28 0.76
C LYS A 172 -12.61 -23.59 1.81
N LEU A 173 -12.29 -22.31 1.63
CA LEU A 173 -11.53 -21.54 2.61
C LEU A 173 -12.39 -21.23 3.83
N LYS A 174 -11.76 -21.33 5.00
CA LYS A 174 -12.35 -20.90 6.27
C LYS A 174 -12.44 -19.37 6.30
N PRO A 175 -13.41 -18.80 7.03
CA PRO A 175 -13.35 -17.39 7.43
C PRO A 175 -11.99 -17.06 8.06
N ALA A 176 -11.47 -15.87 7.75
CA ALA A 176 -10.15 -15.40 8.19
C ALA A 176 -10.16 -14.90 9.63
#